data_AF-A0A923ML55-F1
#
_entry.id   AF-A0A923ML55-F1
#
_cell.length_a   1.000
_cell.length_b   1.000
_cell.length_c   1.000
_cell.angle_alpha   90.00
_cell.angle_beta   90.00
_cell.angle_gamma   90.00
#
_symmetry.space_group_name_H-M   'P 1'
#
loop_
_entity.id
_entity.type
_entity.pdbx_description
1 polymer ?
#
loop_
_entity_poly.entity_id
_entity_poly.type
_entity_poly.pdbx_seq_one_letter_code
_entity_poly.pdbx_strand_id
1 'polypeptide(L)'
;MFYTAEEAAIVCGFLNLYLDRASVDVSVRRRNAAFQLGAATETLQPEDYRWAENVLCFLKPCWWQLHEDHRALENVLLKTHLLAQK
;
A
#
# COMPACT_ATOMS: atom_id res chain seq x y z
N MET A 1 3.15 11.87 -11.50
CA MET A 1 2.37 12.25 -10.29
C MET A 1 2.70 11.20 -9.27
N PHE A 2 3.08 11.60 -8.06
CA PHE A 2 3.49 10.68 -7.01
C PHE A 2 2.50 10.77 -5.83
N TYR A 3 2.72 9.96 -4.81
CA TYR A 3 2.04 10.18 -3.54
C TYR A 3 2.54 11.48 -2.91
N THR A 4 1.66 12.20 -2.23
CA THR A 4 2.11 13.15 -1.20
C THR A 4 2.72 12.39 -0.02
N ALA A 5 3.47 13.08 0.85
CA ALA A 5 4.02 12.47 2.06
C ALA A 5 2.93 11.84 2.94
N GLU A 6 1.76 12.49 3.04
CA GLU A 6 0.61 11.96 3.78
C GLU A 6 0.03 10.72 3.09
N GLU A 7 -0.20 10.75 1.78
CA GLU A 7 -0.70 9.59 1.03
C GLU A 7 0.26 8.40 1.17
N ALA A 8 1.57 8.63 1.06
CA ALA A 8 2.59 7.59 1.24
C ALA A 8 2.54 7.00 2.66
N ALA A 9 2.43 7.85 3.69
CA ALA A 9 2.32 7.39 5.07
C ALA A 9 1.06 6.54 5.30
N ILE A 10 -0.09 6.94 4.75
CA ILE A 10 -1.34 6.19 4.87
C ILE A 10 -1.23 4.84 4.15
N VAL A 11 -0.75 4.79 2.91
CA VAL A 11 -0.56 3.54 2.15
C VAL A 11 0.36 2.58 2.91
N CYS A 12 1.52 3.08 3.34
CA CYS A 12 2.50 2.27 4.06
C CYS A 12 1.96 1.78 5.40
N GLY A 13 1.19 2.62 6.10
CA GLY A 13 0.47 2.26 7.32
C GLY A 13 -0.46 1.07 7.10
N PHE A 14 -1.34 1.14 6.09
CA PHE A 14 -2.24 0.03 5.75
C PHE A 14 -1.47 -1.25 5.42
N LEU A 15 -0.46 -1.18 4.54
CA LEU A 15 0.34 -2.36 4.18
C LEU A 15 0.99 -3.00 5.41
N ASN A 16 1.55 -2.19 6.32
CA ASN A 16 2.24 -2.68 7.50
C ASN A 16 1.31 -3.32 8.55
N LEU A 17 0.01 -2.95 8.62
CA LEU A 17 -0.95 -3.58 9.54
C LEU A 17 -1.01 -5.11 9.41
N TYR A 18 -0.70 -5.63 8.22
CA TYR A 18 -0.65 -7.07 7.96
C TYR A 18 0.74 -7.56 7.60
N LEU A 19 1.46 -6.85 6.72
CA LEU A 19 2.70 -7.38 6.14
C LEU A 19 3.86 -7.46 7.12
N ASP A 20 3.86 -6.73 8.24
CA ASP A 20 4.96 -6.78 9.22
C ASP A 20 4.96 -8.06 10.08
N ARG A 21 3.93 -8.91 9.95
CA ARG A 21 3.80 -10.14 10.74
C ARG A 21 4.85 -11.18 10.33
N ALA A 22 5.40 -11.89 11.31
CA ALA A 22 6.40 -12.95 11.07
C ALA A 22 5.86 -14.13 10.22
N SER A 23 4.53 -14.33 10.20
CA SER A 23 3.86 -15.34 9.38
C SER A 23 3.83 -15.00 7.88
N VAL A 24 4.12 -13.75 7.51
CA VAL A 24 4.15 -13.31 6.12
C VAL A 24 5.49 -13.68 5.49
N ASP A 25 5.43 -14.19 4.26
CA ASP A 25 6.59 -14.61 3.49
C ASP A 25 7.66 -13.51 3.40
N VAL A 26 8.92 -13.90 3.57
CA VAL A 26 10.07 -12.99 3.60
C VAL A 26 10.18 -12.17 2.32
N SER A 27 9.85 -12.74 1.16
CA SER A 27 9.88 -12.04 -0.13
C SER A 27 8.85 -10.90 -0.18
N VAL A 28 7.65 -11.13 0.37
CA VAL A 28 6.59 -10.12 0.44
C VAL A 28 6.99 -8.99 1.38
N ARG A 29 7.58 -9.32 2.53
CA ARG A 29 8.10 -8.32 3.48
C ARG A 29 9.22 -7.47 2.89
N ARG A 30 10.14 -8.09 2.14
CA ARG A 30 11.19 -7.38 1.41
C ARG A 30 10.60 -6.47 0.33
N ARG A 31 9.60 -6.93 -0.42
CA ARG A 31 8.92 -6.12 -1.43
C ARG A 31 8.22 -4.91 -0.79
N ASN A 32 7.59 -5.10 0.36
CA ASN A 32 6.97 -4.02 1.13
C ASN A 32 8.00 -3.00 1.65
N ALA A 33 9.14 -3.45 2.16
CA ALA A 33 10.22 -2.54 2.58
C ALA A 33 10.78 -1.73 1.39
N ALA A 34 10.96 -2.36 0.23
CA ALA A 34 11.38 -1.68 -0.99
C ALA A 34 10.33 -0.66 -1.47
N PHE A 35 9.05 -1.00 -1.39
CA PHE A 35 7.95 -0.08 -1.69
C PHE A 35 7.97 1.13 -0.76
N GLN A 36 8.14 0.94 0.55
CA GLN A 36 8.21 2.05 1.52
C GLN A 36 9.37 2.99 1.24
N LEU A 37 10.54 2.44 0.94
CA LEU A 37 11.70 3.24 0.55
C LEU A 37 11.40 4.04 -0.73
N GLY A 38 10.88 3.37 -1.75
CA GLY A 38 10.53 4.02 -3.02
C GLY A 38 9.45 5.10 -2.88
N ALA A 39 8.49 4.90 -1.97
CA ALA A 39 7.46 5.89 -1.66
C ALA A 39 8.06 7.13 -0.98
N ALA A 40 9.03 6.94 -0.08
CA ALA A 40 9.72 8.03 0.60
C ALA A 40 10.68 8.80 -0.31
N THR A 41 11.25 8.14 -1.33
CA THR A 41 12.18 8.75 -2.29
C THR A 41 11.53 9.20 -3.60
N GLU A 42 10.21 9.05 -3.74
CA GLU A 42 9.45 9.34 -4.96
C GLU A 42 9.97 8.60 -6.21
N THR A 43 10.52 7.38 -6.04
CA THR A 43 11.11 6.58 -7.13
C THR A 43 10.24 5.40 -7.57
N LEU A 44 9.01 5.30 -7.06
CA LEU A 44 8.08 4.21 -7.41
C LEU A 44 7.76 4.19 -8.90
N GLN A 45 7.73 2.97 -9.45
CA GLN A 45 7.31 2.67 -10.81
C GLN A 45 5.85 2.20 -10.84
N PRO A 46 5.17 2.24 -12.00
CA PRO A 46 3.80 1.75 -12.17
C PRO A 46 3.56 0.34 -11.59
N GLU A 47 4.54 -0.55 -11.70
CA GLU A 47 4.48 -1.92 -11.17
C GLU A 47 4.48 -1.96 -9.64
N ASP A 48 5.12 -0.99 -8.99
CA ASP A 48 5.10 -0.86 -7.53
C ASP A 48 3.71 -0.45 -7.04
N TYR A 49 3.07 0.49 -7.75
CA TYR A 49 1.69 0.89 -7.48
C TYR A 49 0.71 -0.27 -7.70
N ARG A 50 0.85 -1.01 -8.80
CA ARG A 50 0.01 -2.19 -9.09
C ARG A 50 0.19 -3.29 -8.04
N TRP A 51 1.42 -3.49 -7.55
CA TRP A 51 1.67 -4.40 -6.44
C TRP A 51 0.94 -3.96 -5.17
N ALA A 52 1.05 -2.68 -4.78
CA ALA A 52 0.37 -2.15 -3.60
C ALA A 52 -1.16 -2.25 -3.73
N GLU A 53 -1.71 -1.92 -4.91
CA GLU A 53 -3.14 -2.06 -5.20
C GLU A 53 -3.61 -3.50 -4.98
N ASN A 54 -2.91 -4.49 -5.54
CA ASN A 54 -3.28 -5.89 -5.40
C ASN A 54 -3.29 -6.34 -3.93
N VAL A 55 -2.28 -5.92 -3.15
CA VAL A 55 -2.21 -6.24 -1.72
C VAL A 55 -3.33 -5.57 -0.95
N LEU A 56 -3.57 -4.28 -1.17
CA LEU A 56 -4.65 -3.55 -0.49
C LEU A 56 -6.02 -4.14 -0.83
N CYS A 57 -6.27 -4.50 -2.09
CA CYS A 57 -7.50 -5.18 -2.51
C CYS A 57 -7.65 -6.56 -1.85
N PHE A 58 -6.57 -7.32 -1.71
CA PHE A 58 -6.58 -8.61 -1.01
C PHE A 58 -6.90 -8.44 0.49
N LEU A 59 -6.36 -7.40 1.14
CA LEU A 59 -6.53 -7.15 2.57
C LEU A 59 -7.83 -6.40 2.90
N LYS A 60 -8.43 -5.69 1.93
CA LYS A 60 -9.65 -4.89 2.11
C LYS A 60 -10.77 -5.65 2.82
N PRO A 61 -11.14 -6.90 2.44
CA PRO A 61 -12.19 -7.64 3.14
C PRO A 61 -11.86 -7.96 4.60
N CYS A 62 -10.58 -8.14 4.94
CA CYS A 62 -10.12 -8.45 6.30
C CYS A 62 -10.19 -7.23 7.22
N TRP A 63 -9.96 -6.02 6.68
CA TRP A 63 -9.98 -4.79 7.47
C TRP A 63 -11.34 -4.14 7.57
N TRP A 64 -12.24 -4.40 6.61
CA TRP A 64 -13.57 -3.80 6.56
C TRP A 64 -14.47 -4.11 7.77
N GLN A 65 -14.09 -5.14 8.55
CA GLN A 65 -14.79 -5.52 9.78
C GLN A 65 -14.06 -5.08 11.05
N LEU A 66 -12.81 -4.63 10.96
CA LEU A 66 -11.91 -4.44 12.10
C LEU A 66 -11.39 -3.01 12.27
N HIS A 67 -11.46 -2.15 11.24
CA HIS A 67 -10.86 -0.80 11.28
C HIS A 67 -11.85 0.30 10.91
N GLU A 68 -11.81 1.44 11.62
CA GLU A 68 -12.77 2.55 11.43
C GLU A 68 -12.54 3.37 10.15
N ASP A 69 -11.34 3.31 9.56
CA ASP A 69 -10.91 4.29 8.54
C ASP A 69 -11.11 3.81 7.09
N HIS A 70 -12.31 3.29 6.79
CA HIS A 70 -12.67 2.79 5.46
C HIS A 70 -12.50 3.83 4.35
N ARG A 71 -12.78 5.10 4.66
CA ARG A 71 -12.65 6.21 3.70
C ARG A 71 -11.20 6.46 3.31
N ALA A 72 -10.28 6.38 4.26
CA ALA A 72 -8.85 6.52 3.96
C ALA A 72 -8.36 5.38 3.05
N LEU A 73 -8.80 4.14 3.32
CA LEU A 73 -8.48 2.99 2.49
C LEU A 73 -9.01 3.12 1.06
N GLU A 74 -10.26 3.56 0.89
CA GLU A 74 -10.84 3.76 -0.46
C GLU A 74 -10.13 4.87 -1.24
N ASN A 75 -9.81 5.99 -0.60
CA ASN A 75 -9.07 7.07 -1.23
C ASN A 75 -7.67 6.61 -1.66
N VAL A 76 -6.99 5.85 -0.81
CA VAL A 76 -5.69 5.26 -1.13
C VAL A 76 -5.80 4.30 -2.30
N LEU A 77 -6.78 3.39 -2.31
CA LEU A 77 -6.99 2.44 -3.41
C LEU A 77 -7.22 3.17 -4.74
N LEU A 78 -8.09 4.17 -4.75
CA LEU A 78 -8.36 4.97 -5.94
C LEU A 78 -7.08 5.67 -6.44
N LYS A 79 -6.33 6.31 -5.55
CA LYS A 79 -5.09 7.00 -5.91
C LYS A 79 -4.04 6.03 -6.44
N THR A 80 -3.85 4.89 -5.76
CA THR A 80 -2.91 3.84 -6.14
C THR A 80 -3.22 3.32 -7.54
N HIS A 81 -4.49 3.02 -7.82
CA HIS A 81 -4.96 2.55 -9.12
C HIS A 81 -4.65 3.55 -10.25
N LEU A 82 -4.93 4.84 -10.03
CA LEU A 82 -4.65 5.88 -11.01
C LEU A 82 -3.16 6.06 -11.29
N LEU A 83 -2.29 5.77 -10.32
CA LEU A 83 -0.83 5.82 -10.49
C LEU A 83 -0.31 4.58 -11.20
N ALA A 84 -0.93 3.42 -11.01
CA ALA A 84 -0.59 2.17 -11.68
C ALA A 84 -0.97 2.13 -13.18
N GLN A 85 -1.85 3.04 -13.62
CA GLN A 85 -2.31 3.13 -15.02
C GLN A 85 -1.50 4.10 -15.88
N LYS A 86 -0.57 4.85 -15.28
CA LYS A 86 0.29 5.80 -15.99
C LYS A 86 1.57 5.12 -16.46
#